data_AF-A0A519E450-F1
#
_entry.id   AF-A0A519E450-F1
#
_cell.length_a   1.000
_cell.length_b   1.000
_cell.length_c   1.000
_cell.angle_alpha   90.00
_cell.angle_beta   90.00
_cell.angle_gamma   90.00
#
_symmetry.space_group_name_H-M   'P 1'
#
loop_
_entity.id
_entity.type
_entity.pdbx_description
1 polymer ?
#
loop_
_entity_poly.entity_id
_entity_poly.type
_entity_poly.pdbx_seq_one_letter_code
_entity_poly.pdbx_strand_id
1 'polypeptide(L)'
;MRHHEGIGRRHRLQAALRCGYPVLNEDLYLSLGRNLLARGYSVAMADLPGQGITMMDELHWEAEAEKPIAAVTQLLVDRFGAKPGRMALIGLSLGGYFVARAAGERDCPTTSRR
;
A
#
# COMPACT_ATOMS: atom_id res chain seq x y z
N MET A 1 32.81 -5.25 -23.35
CA MET A 1 32.24 -5.50 -22.01
C MET A 1 31.39 -4.30 -21.66
N ARG A 2 30.06 -4.45 -21.61
CA ARG A 2 29.14 -3.35 -21.27
C ARG A 2 29.08 -3.23 -19.75
N HIS A 3 29.51 -2.11 -19.21
CA HIS A 3 29.31 -1.77 -17.80
C HIS A 3 27.80 -1.63 -17.55
N HIS A 4 27.27 -2.47 -16.67
CA HIS A 4 25.97 -2.27 -16.04
C HIS A 4 26.13 -1.12 -15.05
N GLU A 5 25.86 0.11 -15.49
CA GLU A 5 25.68 1.24 -14.59
C GLU A 5 24.45 1.01 -13.72
N GLY A 6 24.63 1.36 -12.45
CA GLY A 6 23.81 0.96 -11.32
C GLY A 6 22.38 1.48 -11.37
N ILE A 7 21.58 0.80 -10.55
CA ILE A 7 20.17 1.01 -10.25
C ILE A 7 19.94 2.45 -9.76
N GLY A 8 19.82 3.40 -10.70
CA GLY A 8 19.58 4.82 -10.46
C GLY A 8 18.15 5.24 -10.80
N ARG A 9 17.15 4.33 -10.73
CA ARG A 9 15.76 4.74 -10.88
C ARG A 9 15.30 5.37 -9.58
N ARG A 10 15.17 6.71 -9.56
CA ARG A 10 14.42 7.43 -8.53
C ARG A 10 12.95 7.02 -8.65
N HIS A 11 12.61 5.84 -8.12
CA HIS A 11 11.23 5.37 -8.11
C HIS A 11 10.39 6.41 -7.37
N ARG A 12 9.34 6.92 -8.02
CA ARG A 12 8.27 7.63 -7.33
C ARG A 12 7.52 6.55 -6.58
N LEU A 13 7.76 6.39 -5.28
CA LEU A 13 7.01 5.44 -4.49
C LEU A 13 5.54 5.87 -4.45
N GLN A 14 4.66 5.00 -4.93
CA GLN A 14 3.21 5.09 -4.75
C GLN A 14 2.77 3.72 -4.22
N ALA A 15 2.53 3.63 -2.91
CA ALA A 15 2.05 2.39 -2.30
C ALA A 15 0.68 2.00 -2.87
N ALA A 16 0.35 0.70 -2.90
CA ALA A 16 -0.96 0.22 -3.33
C ALA A 16 -1.50 -0.71 -2.24
N LEU A 17 -2.12 -0.11 -1.23
CA LEU A 17 -2.61 -0.87 -0.08
C LEU A 17 -3.92 -1.58 -0.40
N ARG A 18 -3.84 -2.90 -0.57
CA ARG A 18 -5.00 -3.78 -0.71
C ARG A 18 -5.90 -3.67 0.51
N CYS A 19 -7.20 -3.72 0.26
CA CYS A 19 -8.14 -4.10 1.28
C CYS A 19 -9.34 -4.82 0.60
N GLY A 20 -9.76 -6.01 1.07
CA GLY A 20 -10.96 -6.70 0.56
C GLY A 20 -10.81 -8.20 0.24
N TYR A 21 -11.74 -9.01 0.76
CA TYR A 21 -11.89 -10.46 0.55
C TYR A 21 -12.66 -10.77 -0.76
N PRO A 22 -12.36 -11.84 -1.53
CA PRO A 22 -11.40 -12.94 -1.29
C PRO A 22 -10.06 -12.89 -2.09
N VAL A 23 -9.77 -11.80 -2.82
CA VAL A 23 -8.66 -11.75 -3.79
C VAL A 23 -7.29 -11.79 -3.14
N LEU A 24 -6.36 -12.67 -3.53
CA LEU A 24 -5.02 -12.75 -2.94
C LEU A 24 -4.11 -11.57 -3.37
N ASN A 25 -3.01 -11.32 -2.65
CA ASN A 25 -2.05 -10.27 -3.03
C ASN A 25 -1.41 -10.55 -4.40
N GLU A 26 -1.21 -11.82 -4.73
CA GLU A 26 -0.70 -12.29 -6.03
C GLU A 26 -1.64 -11.89 -7.17
N ASP A 27 -2.96 -12.03 -6.98
CA ASP A 27 -3.95 -11.63 -7.97
C ASP A 27 -3.95 -10.11 -8.18
N LEU A 28 -3.78 -9.34 -7.11
CA LEU A 28 -3.69 -7.88 -7.19
C LEU A 28 -2.39 -7.43 -7.85
N TYR A 29 -1.29 -8.14 -7.58
CA TYR A 29 -0.03 -7.89 -8.28
C TYR A 29 -0.19 -8.11 -9.77
N LEU A 30 -0.81 -9.22 -10.18
CA LEU A 30 -1.01 -9.53 -11.60
C LEU A 30 -2.00 -8.56 -12.27
N SER A 31 -3.07 -8.19 -11.57
CA SER A 31 -4.13 -7.34 -12.10
C SER A 31 -3.74 -5.85 -12.15
N LEU A 32 -2.92 -5.38 -11.20
CA LEU A 32 -2.59 -3.95 -11.05
C LEU A 32 -1.10 -3.70 -10.77
N GLY A 33 -0.52 -4.40 -9.79
CA GLY A 33 0.84 -4.11 -9.28
C GLY A 33 1.93 -4.16 -10.35
N ARG A 34 1.91 -5.17 -11.21
CA ARG A 34 2.85 -5.35 -12.32
C ARG A 34 2.82 -4.16 -13.28
N ASN A 35 1.63 -3.64 -13.58
CA ASN A 35 1.45 -2.49 -14.45
C ASN A 35 1.98 -1.19 -13.84
N LEU A 36 1.87 -1.03 -12.51
CA LEU A 36 2.44 0.10 -11.77
C LEU A 36 3.97 0.01 -11.72
N LEU A 37 4.53 -1.16 -11.41
CA LEU A 37 5.97 -1.39 -11.45
C LEU A 37 6.57 -1.09 -12.82
N ALA A 38 5.92 -1.56 -13.90
CA ALA A 38 6.35 -1.29 -15.27
C ALA A 38 6.40 0.21 -15.61
N ARG A 39 5.56 1.03 -14.95
CA ARG A 39 5.53 2.49 -15.09
C ARG A 39 6.51 3.21 -14.16
N GLY A 40 7.34 2.48 -13.41
CA GLY A 40 8.38 3.05 -12.55
C GLY A 40 7.92 3.37 -11.13
N TYR A 41 6.70 2.99 -10.74
CA TYR A 41 6.27 3.05 -9.35
C TYR A 41 6.91 1.94 -8.54
N SER A 42 7.14 2.18 -7.24
CA SER A 42 7.36 1.11 -6.28
C SER A 42 6.01 0.71 -5.70
N VAL A 43 5.75 -0.60 -5.57
CA VAL A 43 4.46 -1.14 -5.14
C VAL A 43 4.67 -1.92 -3.85
N ALA A 44 3.82 -1.66 -2.85
CA ALA A 44 3.72 -2.43 -1.62
C ALA A 44 2.28 -2.87 -1.47
N MET A 45 2.07 -4.14 -1.13
CA MET A 45 0.75 -4.74 -0.83
C MET A 45 0.81 -5.29 0.59
N ALA A 46 -0.27 -5.15 1.33
CA ALA A 46 -0.37 -5.68 2.67
C ALA A 46 -1.77 -6.24 2.89
N ASP A 47 -1.82 -7.35 3.63
CA ASP A 47 -3.06 -7.85 4.20
C ASP A 47 -3.38 -7.04 5.46
N LEU A 48 -4.56 -6.44 5.51
CA LEU A 48 -5.08 -5.78 6.70
C LEU A 48 -5.78 -6.80 7.61
N PRO A 49 -5.96 -6.52 8.92
CA PRO A 49 -6.72 -7.39 9.82
C PRO A 49 -8.03 -7.88 9.21
N GLY A 50 -8.28 -9.19 9.28
CA GLY A 50 -9.42 -9.82 8.63
C GLY A 50 -9.20 -10.15 7.14
N GLN A 51 -7.97 -10.13 6.62
CA GLN A 51 -7.69 -10.45 5.22
C GLN A 51 -6.51 -11.39 4.99
N GLY A 52 -6.60 -12.19 3.92
CA GLY A 52 -5.49 -13.02 3.45
C GLY A 52 -4.85 -13.82 4.58
N ILE A 53 -3.53 -13.71 4.74
CA ILE A 53 -2.80 -14.43 5.78
C ILE A 53 -3.13 -13.93 7.19
N THR A 54 -3.46 -12.65 7.36
CA THR A 54 -3.76 -12.10 8.69
C THR A 54 -5.03 -12.69 9.31
N MET A 55 -5.98 -13.20 8.50
CA MET A 55 -7.10 -13.99 9.03
C MET A 55 -6.63 -15.30 9.65
N MET A 56 -5.61 -15.93 9.05
CA MET A 56 -5.04 -17.18 9.58
C MET A 56 -4.26 -16.93 10.88
N ASP A 57 -3.77 -15.71 11.06
CA ASP A 57 -3.18 -15.22 12.30
C ASP A 57 -4.21 -14.67 13.30
N GLU A 58 -5.50 -14.99 13.11
CA GLU A 58 -6.61 -14.58 13.99
C GLU A 58 -6.79 -13.06 14.14
N LEU A 59 -6.30 -12.27 13.18
CA LEU A 59 -6.63 -10.85 13.09
C LEU A 59 -7.98 -10.69 12.41
N HIS A 60 -8.85 -9.91 13.03
CA HIS A 60 -10.23 -9.71 12.60
C HIS A 60 -10.44 -8.32 11.99
N TRP A 61 -11.54 -8.15 11.28
CA TRP A 61 -11.94 -6.84 10.80
C TRP A 61 -12.20 -5.90 11.96
N GLU A 62 -11.61 -4.71 11.89
CA GLU A 62 -11.78 -3.65 12.87
C GLU A 62 -12.66 -2.52 12.32
N ALA A 63 -13.43 -1.88 13.19
CA ALA A 63 -14.28 -0.75 12.81
C ALA A 63 -13.46 0.47 12.34
N GLU A 64 -12.24 0.61 12.86
CA GLU A 64 -11.29 1.70 12.59
C GLU A 64 -10.19 1.24 11.62
N ALA A 65 -10.59 0.82 10.41
CA ALA A 65 -9.66 0.29 9.41
C ALA A 65 -8.57 1.28 8.95
N GLU A 66 -8.76 2.58 9.17
CA GLU A 66 -7.73 3.61 9.00
C GLU A 66 -6.49 3.38 9.88
N LYS A 67 -6.63 2.77 11.07
CA LYS A 67 -5.50 2.50 11.99
C LYS A 67 -4.47 1.53 11.39
N PRO A 68 -4.84 0.32 10.92
CA PRO A 68 -3.87 -0.57 10.29
C PRO A 68 -3.32 0.00 8.98
N ILE A 69 -4.10 0.80 8.24
CA ILE A 69 -3.61 1.52 7.05
C ILE A 69 -2.53 2.55 7.43
N ALA A 70 -2.74 3.31 8.50
CA ALA A 70 -1.75 4.25 9.03
C ALA A 70 -0.48 3.50 9.49
N ALA A 71 -0.61 2.37 10.18
CA ALA A 71 0.53 1.55 10.60
C ALA A 71 1.36 1.03 9.42
N VAL A 72 0.71 0.52 8.36
CA VAL A 72 1.41 0.06 7.15
C VAL A 72 2.10 1.22 6.44
N THR A 73 1.43 2.35 6.26
CA THR A 73 2.03 3.51 5.58
C THR A 73 3.18 4.12 6.38
N GLN A 74 3.08 4.15 7.72
CA GLN A 74 4.16 4.57 8.60
C GLN A 74 5.36 3.64 8.50
N LEU A 75 5.15 2.32 8.49
CA LEU A 75 6.21 1.33 8.23
C LEU A 75 6.92 1.59 6.89
N LEU A 76 6.17 1.94 5.84
CA LEU A 76 6.76 2.28 4.54
C LEU A 76 7.63 3.54 4.61
N VAL A 77 7.22 4.55 5.39
CA VAL A 77 8.02 5.76 5.62
C VAL A 77 9.30 5.42 6.37
N ASP A 78 9.17 4.78 7.53
CA ASP A 78 10.28 4.59 8.46
C ASP A 78 11.30 3.59 7.96
N ARG A 79 10.85 2.50 7.33
CA ARG A 79 11.72 1.39 6.95
C ARG A 79 12.14 1.42 5.48
N PHE A 80 11.30 1.98 4.62
CA PHE A 80 11.52 1.95 3.16
C PHE A 80 11.72 3.35 2.56
N GLY A 81 11.77 4.40 3.39
CA GLY A 81 12.03 5.77 2.95
C GLY A 81 10.90 6.34 2.09
N ALA A 82 9.66 5.87 2.30
CA ALA A 82 8.50 6.43 1.63
C ALA A 82 8.39 7.92 1.90
N LYS A 83 7.98 8.69 0.88
CA LYS A 83 7.82 10.14 1.01
C LYS A 83 6.35 10.46 1.27
N PRO A 84 6.01 11.03 2.45
CA PRO A 84 4.70 11.58 2.68
C PRO A 84 4.28 12.54 1.55
N GLY A 85 2.99 12.55 1.21
CA GLY A 85 2.47 13.35 0.08
C GLY A 85 2.85 12.85 -1.32
N ARG A 86 3.60 11.74 -1.45
CA ARG A 86 3.86 11.07 -2.74
C ARG A 86 3.30 9.66 -2.83
N MET A 87 2.69 9.17 -1.75
CA MET A 87 2.04 7.86 -1.71
C MET A 87 0.62 7.95 -2.24
N ALA A 88 0.20 6.92 -2.97
CA ALA A 88 -1.20 6.65 -3.25
C ALA A 88 -1.70 5.54 -2.32
N LEU A 89 -3.01 5.39 -2.21
CA LEU A 89 -3.66 4.19 -1.65
C LEU A 89 -4.64 3.70 -2.70
N ILE A 90 -4.68 2.39 -2.93
CA ILE A 90 -5.56 1.80 -3.94
C ILE A 90 -6.27 0.61 -3.33
N GLY A 91 -7.56 0.78 -3.06
CA GLY A 91 -8.44 -0.29 -2.57
C GLY A 91 -9.45 -0.71 -3.64
N LEU A 92 -9.70 -2.02 -3.75
CA LEU A 92 -10.73 -2.59 -4.62
C LEU A 92 -11.88 -3.12 -3.76
N SER A 93 -13.12 -3.06 -4.28
CA SER A 93 -14.31 -3.48 -3.52
C SER A 93 -14.39 -2.75 -2.16
N LEU A 94 -14.59 -3.49 -1.06
CA LEU A 94 -14.61 -2.96 0.30
C LEU A 94 -13.31 -2.17 0.64
N GLY A 95 -12.18 -2.49 0.02
CA GLY A 95 -10.97 -1.71 0.20
C GLY A 95 -11.05 -0.28 -0.26
N GLY A 96 -11.84 0.01 -1.30
CA GLY A 96 -12.07 1.37 -1.76
C GLY A 96 -12.65 2.24 -0.64
N TYR A 97 -13.58 1.69 0.14
CA TYR A 97 -14.16 2.34 1.32
C TYR A 97 -13.09 2.59 2.40
N PHE A 98 -12.26 1.60 2.70
CA PHE A 98 -11.24 1.74 3.76
C PHE A 98 -10.11 2.70 3.40
N VAL A 99 -9.61 2.67 2.16
CA VAL A 99 -8.58 3.63 1.73
C VAL A 99 -9.14 5.05 1.65
N ALA A 100 -10.42 5.22 1.28
CA ALA A 100 -11.09 6.52 1.30
C ALA A 100 -11.25 7.06 2.73
N ARG A 101 -11.65 6.21 3.69
CA ARG A 101 -11.67 6.56 5.12
C ARG A 101 -10.30 6.97 5.62
N ALA A 102 -9.28 6.15 5.36
CA ALA A 102 -7.91 6.45 5.77
C ALA A 102 -7.40 7.75 5.16
N ALA A 103 -7.69 8.04 3.89
CA ALA A 103 -7.27 9.29 3.25
C ALA A 103 -7.93 10.54 3.85
N GLY A 104 -9.12 10.40 4.46
CA GLY A 104 -9.80 11.46 5.19
C GLY A 104 -9.27 11.68 6.62
N GLU A 105 -8.48 10.75 7.14
CA GLU A 105 -7.95 10.82 8.50
C GLU A 105 -6.78 11.82 8.59
N ARG A 106 -6.74 12.62 9.67
CA ARG A 106 -5.75 13.70 9.83
C ARG A 106 -4.33 13.19 9.90
N ASP A 107 -4.15 12.00 10.47
CA ASP A 107 -2.84 11.40 10.71
C ASP A 107 -2.38 10.48 9.57
N CYS A 108 -3.09 10.40 8.44
CA CYS A 108 -2.68 9.57 7.32
C CYS A 108 -1.43 10.12 6.62
N PRO A 109 -0.30 9.38 6.57
CA PRO A 109 0.96 9.82 5.97
C PRO A 109 0.90 10.09 4.46
N THR A 110 -0.20 9.74 3.80
CA THR A 110 -0.39 9.96 2.36
C THR A 110 -0.68 11.41 2.03
N THR A 111 -1.13 12.20 3.00
CA THR A 111 -1.38 13.63 2.83
C THR A 111 -0.12 14.44 3.16
N SER A 112 0.15 15.52 2.41
CA SER A 112 1.17 16.47 2.83
C SER A 112 0.60 17.29 3.98
N ARG A 113 1.27 17.31 5.14
CA ARG A 113 1.00 18.32 6.17
C ARG A 113 1.18 19.70 5.51
N ARG A 114 0.10 20.47 5.41
CA ARG A 114 0.18 21.89 5.04
C ARG A 114 0.69 22.69 6.21
#